data_AF-A0A1V5ZQS8-F1
#
_entry.id   AF-A0A1V5ZQS8-F1
#
_cell.length_a   1.000
_cell.length_b   1.000
_cell.length_c   1.000
_cell.angle_alpha   90.00
_cell.angle_beta   90.00
_cell.angle_gamma   90.00
#
_symmetry.space_group_name_H-M   'P 1'
#
loop_
_entity.id
_entity.type
_entity.pdbx_description
1 polymer ?
#
loop_
_entity_poly.entity_id
_entity_poly.type
_entity_poly.pdbx_seq_one_letter_code
_entity_poly.pdbx_strand_id
1 'polypeptide(L)' 'MMSLGLPIPDGFTVSTEACEFYYKNNKTNSQEVLEQIEAKLQKLEKTMGKKL' A
#
# COMPACT_ATOMS: atom_id res chain seq x y z
N MET A 1 13.48 6.12 7.15
CA MET A 1 13.81 7.43 6.54
C MET A 1 12.75 8.48 6.88
N MET A 2 11.45 8.20 6.70
CA MET A 2 10.38 9.13 7.14
C MET A 2 10.45 9.51 8.63
N SER A 3 10.90 8.60 9.51
CA SER A 3 11.03 8.87 10.96
C SER A 3 12.09 9.92 11.34
N LEU A 4 12.91 10.40 10.39
CA LEU A 4 13.96 11.40 10.62
C LEU A 4 13.46 12.84 10.43
N GLY A 5 12.17 13.06 10.17
CA GLY A 5 11.58 14.40 10.00
C GLY A 5 11.98 15.10 8.70
N LEU A 6 12.61 14.38 7.77
CA LEU A 6 12.90 14.89 6.44
C LEU A 6 11.59 14.97 5.61
N PRO A 7 11.44 16.00 4.75
CA PRO A 7 10.23 16.17 3.92
C PRO A 7 10.22 15.14 2.79
N ILE A 8 9.86 13.90 3.13
CA ILE A 8 9.73 12.78 2.21
C ILE A 8 8.24 12.63 1.89
N PRO A 9 7.85 12.45 0.62
CA PRO A 9 6.47 12.16 0.26
C PRO A 9 5.95 10.94 1.01
N ASP A 10 4.74 11.05 1.55
CA ASP A 10 4.08 9.92 2.21
C ASP A 10 3.87 8.75 1.24
N GLY A 11 3.80 7.56 1.80
CA GLY A 11 3.56 6.33 1.07
C GLY A 11 3.25 5.18 2.01
N PHE A 12 3.08 4.00 1.43
CA PHE A 12 2.92 2.77 2.19
C PHE A 12 3.70 1.64 1.52
N THR A 13 4.04 0.63 2.32
CA THR A 13 4.79 -0.54 1.84
C THR A 13 3.88 -1.75 1.87
N VAL A 14 3.85 -2.49 0.76
CA VAL A 14 3.24 -3.82 0.71
C VAL A 14 4.28 -4.82 1.19
N SER A 15 3.91 -5.64 2.17
CA SER A 15 4.85 -6.58 2.79
C SER A 15 5.22 -7.73 1.85
N THR A 16 6.32 -8.43 2.16
CA THR A 16 6.75 -9.59 1.38
C THR A 16 5.80 -10.78 1.55
N GLU A 17 5.04 -10.87 2.64
CA GLU A 17 4.02 -11.93 2.78
C GLU A 17 2.93 -11.80 1.70
N ALA A 18 2.55 -10.58 1.32
CA ALA A 18 1.59 -10.39 0.23
C ALA A 18 2.10 -10.97 -1.11
N CYS A 19 3.42 -10.91 -1.35
CA CYS A 19 4.05 -11.55 -2.50
C CYS A 19 3.93 -13.08 -2.41
N GLU A 20 4.22 -13.66 -1.24
CA GLU A 20 4.05 -15.10 -1.02
C GLU A 20 2.61 -15.56 -1.24
N PHE A 21 1.63 -14.82 -0.71
CA PHE A 21 0.20 -15.08 -0.91
C PHE A 21 -0.19 -15.01 -2.38
N TYR A 22 0.30 -14.03 -3.13
CA TYR A 22 0.05 -13.91 -4.57
C TYR A 22 0.51 -15.16 -5.33
N TYR A 23 1.73 -15.63 -5.08
CA TYR A 23 2.25 -16.83 -5.73
C TYR A 23 1.50 -18.10 -5.32
N LYS A 24 1.10 -18.22 -4.04
CA LYS A 24 0.26 -19.33 -3.56
C LYS A 24 -1.14 -19.33 -4.18
N ASN A 25 -1.69 -18.16 -4.49
CA ASN A 25 -3.01 -17.99 -5.09
C ASN A 25 -2.96 -17.93 -6.64
N ASN A 26 -2.10 -18.72 -7.28
CA ASN A 26 -1.98 -18.77 -8.75
C ASN A 26 -1.73 -17.39 -9.39
N LYS A 27 -0.89 -16.56 -8.77
CA LYS A 27 -0.60 -15.19 -9.24
C LYS A 27 -1.86 -14.32 -9.27
N THR A 28 -2.75 -14.53 -8.31
CA THR A 28 -3.94 -13.70 -8.09
C THR A 28 -3.81 -13.06 -6.72
N ASN A 29 -4.03 -11.75 -6.65
CA ASN A 29 -4.12 -11.07 -5.37
C ASN A 29 -5.45 -11.43 -4.71
N SER A 30 -5.40 -11.84 -3.43
CA SER A 30 -6.61 -12.03 -2.65
C SER A 30 -7.37 -10.70 -2.50
N GLN A 31 -8.70 -10.76 -2.47
CA GLN A 31 -9.56 -9.58 -2.32
C GLN A 31 -9.15 -8.71 -1.11
N GLU A 32 -8.79 -9.37 -0.01
CA GLU A 32 -8.34 -8.70 1.22
C GLU A 32 -7.09 -7.83 1.02
N VAL A 33 -6.13 -8.30 0.20
CA VAL A 33 -4.91 -7.53 -0.11
C VAL A 33 -5.27 -6.29 -0.93
N LEU A 34 -6.19 -6.43 -1.88
CA LEU A 34 -6.67 -5.31 -2.70
C LEU A 34 -7.42 -4.28 -1.84
N GLU A 35 -8.29 -4.72 -0.94
CA GLU A 35 -9.01 -3.84 0.00
C GLU A 35 -8.06 -3.08 0.92
N GLN A 36 -7.01 -3.74 1.42
CA GLN A 36 -5.98 -3.09 2.23
C GLN A 36 -5.20 -2.04 1.43
N ILE A 37 -4.84 -2.34 0.17
CA ILE A 37 -4.18 -1.39 -0.72
C ILE A 37 -5.08 -0.18 -0.97
N GLU A 38 -6.35 -0.39 -1.29
CA GLU A 38 -7.31 0.67 -1.57
C GLU A 38 -7.54 1.56 -0.35
N ALA A 39 -7.69 0.98 0.84
CA ALA A 39 -7.84 1.74 2.08
C ALA A 39 -6.60 2.59 2.41
N LYS A 40 -5.39 2.10 2.10
CA LYS A 40 -4.14 2.85 2.28
C LYS A 40 -3.96 3.92 1.21
N LEU A 41 -4.36 3.63 -0.02
CA LEU A 41 -4.37 4.59 -1.12
C LEU A 41 -5.30 5.77 -0.81
N GLN A 42 -6.52 5.52 -0.36
CA GLN A 42 -7.46 6.59 0.04
C GLN A 42 -6.90 7.47 1.17
N LYS A 43 -6.15 6.89 2.11
CA LYS A 43 -5.46 7.68 3.15
C LYS A 43 -4.35 8.55 2.55
N LEU A 44 -3.57 7.99 1.63
CA LEU A 44 -2.51 8.71 0.94
C LEU A 44 -3.08 9.88 0.11
N GLU A 45 -4.14 9.65 -0.66
CA GLU A 45 -4.83 10.68 -1.43
C GLU A 45 -5.35 11.82 -0.55
N LYS A 46 -5.93 11.50 0.62
CA LYS A 46 -6.38 12.50 1.59
C LYS A 46 -5.21 13.33 2.13
N THR A 47 -4.07 12.71 2.42
CA THR A 47 -2.89 13.43 2.91
C THR A 47 -2.26 14.29 1.81
N MET A 48 -2.25 13.82 0.55
CA MET A 48 -1.70 14.57 -0.58
C MET A 48 -2.65 15.61 -1.17
N GLY A 49 -3.95 15.54 -0.85
CA GLY A 49 -4.98 16.41 -1.42
C GLY A 49 -5.20 16.22 -2.93
N LYS A 50 -4.80 15.07 -3.47
CA LYS A 50 -4.90 14.73 -4.89
C LYS A 50 -5.57 13.36 -5.02
N LYS A 51 -6.41 13.23 -6.04
CA LYS A 51 -7.12 11.99 -6.37
C LYS A 51 -6.61 11.45 -7.70
N LEU A 52 -6.37 10.16 -7.79
CA LEU A 52 -6.00 9.46 -9.04
C LEU A 52 -7.18 9.36 -10.00
#